data_AF-A0A7X9EW68-F1
#
_entry.id   AF-A0A7X9EW68-F1
#
_cell.length_a   1.000
_cell.length_b   1.000
_cell.length_c   1.000
_cell.angle_alpha   90.00
_cell.angle_beta   90.00
_cell.angle_gamma   90.00
#
_symmetry.space_group_name_H-M   'P 1'
#
loop_
_entity.id
_entity.type
_entity.pdbx_description
1 polymer ?
#
loop_
_entity_poly.entity_id
_entity_poly.type
_entity_poly.pdbx_seq_one_letter_code
_entity_poly.pdbx_strand_id
1 'polypeptide(L)'
;MEQIDFGPTQTELATVNEVFIDALKPWWDELEGYIPPMAEEMSYRAIPALVINAYHYLGLSRELGIKMANMFKTIYFATRIHEMIGDDEEGQEHTQELQFTILIGDYIFGRVLKLLLETNTEQLLDMFAAMICAINEGLIVKYKSVRSLEEIVAVTRAPFYSYAFRSAAQLKGFEAEDGEAYGKLGHNLGMALELLDAGHLNEAADYLVKARAWLDGQNDQVLPGRVDAMGLIQEIQRDLRR
;
A
#
# COMPACT_ATOMS: atom_id res chain seq x y z
N MET A 1 27.70 6.48 -18.06
CA MET A 1 26.64 6.72 -17.07
C MET A 1 25.79 5.47 -17.08
N GLU A 2 25.96 4.58 -16.10
CA GLU A 2 25.11 3.39 -16.00
C GLU A 2 23.67 3.85 -15.82
N GLN A 3 22.79 3.28 -16.62
CA GLN A 3 21.35 3.47 -16.51
C GLN A 3 20.95 2.78 -15.20
N ILE A 4 20.83 3.57 -14.12
CA ILE A 4 20.32 3.06 -12.84
C ILE A 4 18.88 2.63 -13.12
N ASP A 5 18.65 1.32 -13.12
CA ASP A 5 17.32 0.75 -13.26
C ASP A 5 16.54 1.08 -11.98
N PHE A 6 15.62 2.04 -12.08
CA PHE A 6 14.88 2.60 -10.96
C PHE A 6 13.65 1.76 -10.56
N GLY A 7 13.41 0.60 -11.19
CA GLY A 7 12.33 -0.32 -10.83
C GLY A 7 12.74 -1.40 -9.81
N PRO A 8 11.77 -2.00 -9.08
CA PRO A 8 12.03 -3.23 -8.34
C PRO A 8 12.39 -4.33 -9.33
N THR A 9 13.46 -5.05 -9.02
CA THR A 9 13.83 -6.25 -9.75
C THR A 9 12.85 -7.38 -9.41
N GLN A 10 12.64 -8.32 -10.34
CA GLN A 10 11.83 -9.51 -10.04
C GLN A 10 12.38 -10.32 -8.86
N THR A 11 13.70 -10.29 -8.66
CA THR A 11 14.35 -10.88 -7.48
C THR A 11 13.88 -10.22 -6.19
N GLU A 12 13.79 -8.89 -6.13
CA GLU A 12 13.30 -8.20 -4.93
C GLU A 12 11.84 -8.53 -4.62
N LEU A 13 10.98 -8.58 -5.64
CA LEU A 13 9.57 -8.93 -5.46
C LEU A 13 9.41 -10.37 -4.97
N ALA A 14 10.21 -11.31 -5.51
CA ALA A 14 10.26 -12.68 -5.03
C ALA A 14 10.73 -12.75 -3.56
N THR A 15 11.78 -12.01 -3.20
CA THR A 15 12.26 -11.95 -1.82
C THR A 15 11.22 -11.36 -0.87
N VAL A 16 10.46 -10.32 -1.28
CA VAL A 16 9.33 -9.80 -0.47
C VAL A 16 8.32 -10.91 -0.20
N ASN A 17 8.02 -11.75 -1.18
CA ASN A 17 7.07 -12.85 -0.99
C ASN A 17 7.61 -13.92 -0.01
N GLU A 18 8.90 -14.26 -0.09
CA GLU A 18 9.55 -15.18 0.84
C GLU A 18 9.49 -14.64 2.28
N VAL A 19 9.88 -13.39 2.52
CA VAL A 19 9.87 -12.81 3.86
C VAL A 19 8.46 -12.55 4.39
N PHE A 20 7.47 -12.38 3.51
CA PHE A 20 6.05 -12.30 3.87
C PHE A 20 5.54 -13.63 4.41
N ILE A 21 5.83 -14.72 3.71
CA ILE A 21 5.49 -16.07 4.15
C ILE A 21 6.18 -16.38 5.49
N ASP A 22 7.48 -16.10 5.59
CA ASP A 22 8.25 -16.36 6.80
C ASP A 22 7.78 -15.52 7.99
N ALA A 23 7.37 -14.27 7.76
CA ALA A 23 6.86 -13.40 8.81
C ALA A 23 5.56 -13.92 9.45
N LEU A 24 4.78 -14.70 8.71
CA LEU A 24 3.46 -15.20 9.11
C LEU A 24 3.48 -16.63 9.66
N LYS A 25 4.63 -17.30 9.66
CA LYS A 25 4.79 -18.60 10.34
C LYS A 25 4.58 -18.45 11.86
N PRO A 26 3.99 -19.47 12.53
CA PRO A 26 3.65 -20.79 12.00
C PRO A 26 2.29 -20.86 11.27
N TRP A 27 1.50 -19.79 11.25
CA TRP A 27 0.11 -19.79 10.78
C TRP A 27 -0.06 -19.68 9.26
N TRP A 28 1.02 -19.87 8.49
CA TRP A 28 0.98 -19.67 7.05
C TRP A 28 0.03 -20.65 6.35
N ASP A 29 -0.01 -21.91 6.81
CA ASP A 29 -0.83 -22.95 6.19
C ASP A 29 -2.33 -22.63 6.33
N GLU A 30 -2.74 -22.01 7.44
CA GLU A 30 -4.11 -21.52 7.65
C GLU A 30 -4.41 -20.23 6.89
N LEU A 31 -3.38 -19.42 6.60
CA LEU A 31 -3.51 -18.13 5.91
C LEU A 31 -3.51 -18.25 4.39
N GLU A 32 -2.96 -19.32 3.81
CA GLU A 32 -2.86 -19.50 2.36
C GLU A 32 -4.23 -19.42 1.67
N GLY A 33 -5.29 -19.87 2.35
CA GLY A 33 -6.68 -19.82 1.84
C GLY A 33 -7.22 -18.41 1.58
N TYR A 34 -6.65 -17.37 2.22
CA TYR A 34 -7.06 -15.97 2.05
C TYR A 34 -6.40 -15.31 0.83
N ILE A 35 -5.38 -15.93 0.24
CA ILE A 35 -4.59 -15.35 -0.86
C ILE A 35 -5.35 -15.27 -2.19
N PRO A 36 -6.06 -16.33 -2.66
CA PRO A 36 -6.69 -16.30 -3.99
C PRO A 36 -7.57 -15.07 -4.26
N PRO A 37 -8.52 -14.66 -3.39
CA PRO A 37 -9.34 -13.47 -3.66
C PRO A 37 -8.50 -12.19 -3.68
N MET A 38 -7.48 -12.07 -2.82
CA MET A 38 -6.63 -10.88 -2.78
C MET A 38 -5.66 -10.81 -3.96
N ALA A 39 -5.24 -11.94 -4.52
CA ALA A 39 -4.32 -11.98 -5.65
C ALA A 39 -4.93 -11.37 -6.93
N GLU A 40 -6.25 -11.30 -7.03
CA GLU A 40 -6.97 -10.64 -8.12
C GLU A 40 -6.86 -9.11 -8.01
N GLU A 41 -6.82 -8.58 -6.78
CA GLU A 41 -6.74 -7.14 -6.48
C GLU A 41 -5.45 -6.53 -7.04
N MET A 42 -5.58 -5.41 -7.76
CA MET A 42 -4.41 -4.71 -8.30
C MET A 42 -3.50 -4.20 -7.18
N SER A 43 -4.08 -3.72 -6.08
CA SER A 43 -3.37 -3.23 -4.90
C SER A 43 -2.48 -4.29 -4.27
N TYR A 44 -3.00 -5.48 -4.01
CA TYR A 44 -2.21 -6.59 -3.45
C TYR A 44 -0.94 -6.88 -4.27
N ARG A 45 -1.04 -6.84 -5.60
CA ARG A 45 0.08 -7.07 -6.51
C ARG A 45 1.04 -5.89 -6.61
N ALA A 46 0.53 -4.66 -6.57
CA ALA A 46 1.31 -3.45 -6.79
C ALA A 46 2.06 -2.95 -5.55
N ILE A 47 1.53 -3.20 -4.34
CA ILE A 47 2.08 -2.65 -3.08
C ILE A 47 3.57 -2.93 -2.89
N PRO A 48 4.08 -4.17 -3.07
CA PRO A 48 5.51 -4.43 -2.93
C PRO A 48 6.37 -3.55 -3.84
N ALA A 49 5.98 -3.44 -5.11
CA ALA A 49 6.69 -2.63 -6.10
C ALA A 49 6.63 -1.13 -5.76
N LEU A 50 5.45 -0.63 -5.37
CA LEU A 50 5.26 0.77 -4.96
C LEU A 50 6.15 1.14 -3.78
N VAL A 51 6.16 0.31 -2.73
CA VAL A 51 6.97 0.57 -1.54
C VAL A 51 8.47 0.50 -1.86
N ILE A 52 8.92 -0.51 -2.60
CA ILE A 52 10.33 -0.61 -3.00
C ILE A 52 10.75 0.63 -3.80
N ASN A 53 9.95 1.04 -4.79
CA ASN A 53 10.22 2.25 -5.57
C ASN A 53 10.27 3.50 -4.70
N ALA A 54 9.36 3.63 -3.74
CA ALA A 54 9.33 4.78 -2.85
C ALA A 54 10.64 4.90 -2.03
N TYR A 55 11.23 3.76 -1.66
CA TYR A 55 12.50 3.71 -0.94
C TYR A 55 13.70 3.94 -1.85
N HIS A 56 13.71 3.32 -3.03
CA HIS A 56 14.78 3.45 -4.01
C HIS A 56 14.90 4.89 -4.55
N TYR A 57 13.78 5.55 -4.79
CA TYR A 57 13.75 6.93 -5.28
C TYR A 57 14.47 7.89 -4.32
N LEU A 58 14.40 7.64 -3.01
CA LEU A 58 15.12 8.42 -1.99
C LEU A 58 16.54 7.90 -1.71
N GLY A 59 17.01 6.89 -2.45
CA GLY A 59 18.32 6.28 -2.27
C GLY A 59 18.48 5.52 -0.95
N LEU A 60 17.40 4.95 -0.42
CA LEU A 60 17.46 3.99 0.69
C LEU A 60 17.93 2.62 0.18
N SER A 61 18.48 1.79 1.08
CA SER A 61 19.02 0.49 0.69
C SER A 61 17.92 -0.45 0.19
N ARG A 62 18.26 -1.30 -0.79
CA ARG A 62 17.37 -2.35 -1.32
C ARG A 62 16.83 -3.26 -0.23
N GLU A 63 17.70 -3.67 0.70
CA GLU A 63 17.33 -4.51 1.84
C GLU A 63 16.26 -3.86 2.73
N LEU A 64 16.40 -2.55 3.01
CA LEU A 64 15.40 -1.81 3.76
C LEU A 64 14.09 -1.70 2.98
N GLY A 65 14.15 -1.45 1.67
CA GLY A 65 12.99 -1.44 0.78
C GLY A 65 12.20 -2.76 0.83
N ILE A 66 12.88 -3.91 0.76
CA ILE A 66 12.27 -5.25 0.89
C ILE A 66 11.58 -5.42 2.25
N LYS A 67 12.29 -5.08 3.35
CA LYS A 67 11.76 -5.20 4.72
C LYS A 67 10.48 -4.36 4.90
N MET A 68 10.48 -3.14 4.38
CA MET A 68 9.33 -2.24 4.47
C MET A 68 8.20 -2.69 3.56
N ALA A 69 8.49 -3.13 2.33
CA ALA A 69 7.50 -3.69 1.42
C ALA A 69 6.79 -4.92 2.02
N ASN A 70 7.53 -5.78 2.73
CA ASN A 70 6.94 -6.87 3.50
C ASN A 70 5.96 -6.37 4.58
N MET A 71 6.38 -5.41 5.40
CA MET A 71 5.53 -4.89 6.47
C MET A 71 4.25 -4.24 5.92
N PHE A 72 4.36 -3.43 4.87
CA PHE A 72 3.19 -2.84 4.22
C PHE A 72 2.27 -3.91 3.58
N LYS A 73 2.83 -4.90 2.86
CA LYS A 73 2.06 -6.04 2.35
C LYS A 73 1.35 -6.80 3.47
N THR A 74 2.01 -6.99 4.60
CA THR A 74 1.47 -7.68 5.79
C THR A 74 0.31 -6.92 6.42
N ILE A 75 0.42 -5.59 6.55
CA ILE A 75 -0.67 -4.73 7.03
C ILE A 75 -1.86 -4.76 6.08
N TYR A 76 -1.59 -4.66 4.77
CA TYR A 76 -2.63 -4.74 3.76
C TYR A 76 -3.38 -6.06 3.88
N PHE A 77 -2.65 -7.17 3.96
CA PHE A 77 -3.21 -8.51 4.14
C PHE A 77 -4.10 -8.61 5.38
N ALA A 78 -3.64 -8.14 6.55
CA ALA A 78 -4.45 -8.12 7.77
C ALA A 78 -5.73 -7.29 7.64
N THR A 79 -5.62 -6.10 7.02
CA THR A 79 -6.76 -5.21 6.80
C THR A 79 -7.80 -5.88 5.89
N ARG A 80 -7.36 -6.54 4.82
CA ARG A 80 -8.25 -7.27 3.91
C ARG A 80 -8.90 -8.49 4.58
N ILE A 81 -8.18 -9.22 5.44
CA ILE A 81 -8.77 -10.32 6.24
C ILE A 81 -9.91 -9.79 7.12
N HIS A 82 -9.69 -8.69 7.84
CA HIS A 82 -10.74 -8.09 8.68
C HIS A 82 -11.93 -7.60 7.87
N GLU A 83 -11.71 -7.07 6.67
CA GLU A 83 -12.79 -6.64 5.77
C GLU A 83 -13.59 -7.79 5.12
N MET A 84 -13.15 -9.04 5.24
CA MET A 84 -13.95 -10.19 4.81
C MET A 84 -15.05 -10.56 5.82
N ILE A 85 -15.00 -9.99 7.03
CA ILE A 85 -16.02 -10.19 8.05
C ILE A 85 -17.22 -9.30 7.69
N GLY A 86 -18.36 -9.95 7.43
CA GLY A 86 -19.62 -9.25 7.17
C GLY A 86 -20.48 -9.08 8.42
N ASP A 87 -21.63 -8.44 8.25
CA ASP A 87 -22.67 -8.37 9.27
C ASP A 87 -23.66 -9.56 9.18
N ASP A 88 -24.46 -9.80 10.22
CA ASP A 88 -25.50 -10.84 10.23
C ASP A 88 -26.47 -10.69 9.02
N GLU A 89 -26.75 -9.44 8.65
CA GLU A 89 -27.60 -9.07 7.50
C GLU A 89 -26.96 -9.45 6.15
N GLU A 90 -25.63 -9.54 6.11
CA GLU A 90 -24.84 -9.98 4.95
C GLU A 90 -24.61 -11.51 4.95
N GLY A 91 -25.19 -12.22 5.93
CA GLY A 91 -25.09 -13.68 6.05
C GLY A 91 -23.89 -14.15 6.87
N GLN A 92 -23.26 -13.28 7.66
CA GLN A 92 -22.19 -13.67 8.56
C GLN A 92 -22.72 -14.59 9.67
N GLU A 93 -22.12 -15.77 9.81
CA GLU A 93 -22.44 -16.71 10.89
C GLU A 93 -21.39 -16.62 12.02
N HIS A 94 -21.84 -16.72 13.27
CA HIS A 94 -20.96 -16.79 14.45
C HIS A 94 -20.33 -18.18 14.61
N THR A 95 -19.24 -18.41 13.91
CA THR A 95 -18.52 -19.69 13.87
C THR A 95 -17.12 -19.60 14.50
N GLN A 96 -16.47 -20.75 14.68
CA GLN A 96 -15.05 -20.79 15.04
C GLN A 96 -14.16 -20.13 13.97
N GLU A 97 -14.57 -20.23 12.70
CA GLU A 97 -13.86 -19.57 11.60
C GLU A 97 -13.92 -18.05 11.74
N LEU A 98 -15.09 -17.47 12.02
CA LEU A 98 -15.20 -16.03 12.30
C LEU A 98 -14.27 -15.58 13.43
N GLN A 99 -14.24 -16.34 14.53
CA GLN A 99 -13.33 -16.04 15.64
C GLN A 99 -11.86 -16.13 15.22
N PHE A 100 -11.51 -17.13 14.40
CA PHE A 100 -10.17 -17.27 13.84
C PHE A 100 -9.79 -16.07 12.95
N THR A 101 -10.66 -15.65 12.02
CA THR A 101 -10.45 -14.50 11.12
C THR A 101 -10.15 -13.21 11.91
N ILE A 102 -10.88 -12.96 13.00
CA ILE A 102 -10.63 -11.80 13.88
C ILE A 102 -9.25 -11.91 14.52
N LEU A 103 -8.98 -13.03 15.19
CA LEU A 103 -7.76 -13.25 15.97
C LEU A 103 -6.50 -13.27 15.09
N ILE A 104 -6.59 -13.85 13.89
CA ILE A 104 -5.44 -13.92 12.99
C ILE A 104 -5.10 -12.54 12.43
N GLY A 105 -6.09 -11.69 12.11
CA GLY A 105 -5.84 -10.30 11.73
C GLY A 105 -5.16 -9.50 12.87
N ASP A 106 -5.65 -9.66 14.11
CA ASP A 106 -5.04 -9.02 15.29
C ASP A 106 -3.59 -9.50 15.53
N TYR A 107 -3.36 -10.81 15.38
CA TYR A 107 -2.02 -11.40 15.45
C TYR A 107 -1.09 -10.79 14.39
N ILE A 108 -1.55 -10.64 13.15
CA ILE A 108 -0.75 -10.07 12.06
C ILE A 108 -0.37 -8.62 12.36
N PHE A 109 -1.28 -7.79 12.88
CA PHE A 109 -0.93 -6.44 13.34
C PHE A 109 0.14 -6.47 14.44
N GLY A 110 0.00 -7.35 15.43
CA GLY A 110 1.03 -7.56 16.46
C GLY A 110 2.39 -7.99 15.88
N ARG A 111 2.39 -8.84 14.85
CA ARG A 111 3.60 -9.28 14.15
C ARG A 111 4.28 -8.13 13.44
N VAL A 112 3.53 -7.24 12.80
CA VAL A 112 4.06 -6.02 12.16
C VAL A 112 4.78 -5.12 13.17
N LEU A 113 4.19 -4.91 14.35
CA LEU A 113 4.84 -4.12 15.42
C LEU A 113 6.17 -4.76 15.84
N LYS A 114 6.22 -6.10 15.88
CA LYS A 114 7.45 -6.84 16.16
C LYS A 114 8.47 -6.73 15.02
N LEU A 115 8.04 -6.74 13.77
CA LEU A 115 8.90 -6.55 12.60
C LEU A 115 9.57 -5.18 12.59
N LEU A 116 8.90 -4.10 13.04
CA LEU A 116 9.52 -2.78 13.18
C LEU A 116 10.74 -2.83 14.11
N LEU A 117 10.65 -3.54 15.23
CA LEU A 117 11.76 -3.72 16.17
C LEU A 117 12.87 -4.62 15.58
N GLU A 118 12.50 -5.75 14.96
CA GLU A 118 13.46 -6.70 14.36
C GLU A 118 14.26 -6.09 13.19
N THR A 119 13.67 -5.09 12.52
CA THR A 119 14.30 -4.40 11.40
C THR A 119 15.02 -3.10 11.80
N ASN A 120 15.03 -2.75 13.09
CA ASN A 120 15.55 -1.48 13.62
C ASN A 120 14.90 -0.25 12.97
N THR A 121 13.57 -0.31 12.75
CA THR A 121 12.76 0.76 12.18
C THR A 121 11.68 1.25 13.16
N GLU A 122 11.87 1.02 14.45
CA GLU A 122 10.91 1.37 15.51
C GLU A 122 10.60 2.86 15.63
N GLN A 123 11.44 3.73 15.07
CA GLN A 123 11.13 5.16 14.93
C GLN A 123 9.90 5.45 14.04
N LEU A 124 9.43 4.46 13.27
CA LEU A 124 8.19 4.51 12.50
C LEU A 124 6.96 4.03 13.27
N LEU A 125 7.08 3.63 14.54
CA LEU A 125 5.99 3.05 15.31
C LEU A 125 4.76 3.97 15.39
N ASP A 126 4.97 5.25 15.70
CA ASP A 126 3.90 6.26 15.75
C ASP A 126 3.19 6.40 14.40
N MET A 127 3.98 6.42 13.31
CA MET A 127 3.46 6.50 11.95
C MET A 127 2.61 5.28 11.57
N PHE A 128 3.07 4.07 11.90
CA PHE A 128 2.34 2.83 11.63
C PHE A 128 1.05 2.75 12.44
N ALA A 129 1.09 3.13 13.72
CA ALA A 129 -0.10 3.22 14.56
C ALA A 129 -1.11 4.23 13.99
N ALA A 130 -0.65 5.43 13.63
CA ALA A 130 -1.49 6.47 13.03
C ALA A 130 -2.10 6.02 11.69
N MET A 131 -1.35 5.30 10.86
CA MET A 131 -1.86 4.71 9.62
C MET A 131 -2.99 3.71 9.89
N ILE A 132 -2.77 2.75 10.78
CA ILE A 132 -3.74 1.70 11.11
C ILE A 132 -5.01 2.35 11.69
N CYS A 133 -4.86 3.31 12.60
CA CYS A 133 -5.98 4.08 13.13
C CYS A 133 -6.75 4.82 12.03
N ALA A 134 -6.07 5.55 11.14
CA ALA A 134 -6.72 6.30 10.08
C ALA A 134 -7.52 5.40 9.12
N ILE A 135 -6.96 4.25 8.74
CA ILE A 135 -7.63 3.27 7.87
C ILE A 135 -8.87 2.70 8.57
N ASN A 136 -8.73 2.27 9.82
CA ASN A 136 -9.84 1.68 10.58
C ASN A 136 -10.94 2.70 10.90
N GLU A 137 -10.58 3.94 11.22
CA GLU A 137 -11.54 5.05 11.36
C GLU A 137 -12.29 5.29 10.04
N GLY A 138 -11.58 5.26 8.91
CA GLY A 138 -12.19 5.32 7.57
C GLY A 138 -13.20 4.20 7.35
N LEU A 139 -12.86 2.95 7.72
CA LEU A 139 -13.75 1.80 7.61
C LEU A 139 -14.99 1.97 8.50
N ILE A 140 -14.82 2.39 9.76
CA ILE A 140 -15.94 2.69 10.68
C ILE A 140 -16.87 3.76 10.08
N VAL A 141 -16.29 4.80 9.48
CA VAL A 141 -17.03 5.89 8.85
C VAL A 141 -17.78 5.43 7.60
N LYS A 142 -17.19 4.56 6.77
CA LYS A 142 -17.84 3.92 5.63
C LYS A 142 -19.11 3.17 6.05
N TYR A 143 -19.08 2.44 7.17
CA TYR A 143 -20.28 1.76 7.70
C TYR A 143 -21.36 2.73 8.20
N LYS A 144 -20.97 3.89 8.76
CA LYS A 144 -21.91 4.87 9.32
C LYS A 144 -22.50 5.84 8.30
N SER A 145 -21.85 6.00 7.15
CA SER A 145 -22.24 6.99 6.13
C SER A 145 -22.07 6.43 4.74
N VAL A 146 -23.13 6.46 3.93
CA VAL A 146 -23.02 6.19 2.50
C VAL A 146 -22.26 7.34 1.86
N ARG A 147 -21.10 7.04 1.28
CA ARG A 147 -20.18 8.00 0.63
C ARG A 147 -19.94 7.58 -0.81
N SER A 148 -19.48 8.51 -1.64
CA SER A 148 -18.98 8.17 -2.97
C SER A 148 -17.77 7.24 -2.89
N LEU A 149 -17.49 6.46 -3.93
CA LEU A 149 -16.33 5.56 -3.93
C LEU A 149 -15.03 6.33 -3.73
N GLU A 150 -14.88 7.49 -4.38
CA GLU A 150 -13.70 8.36 -4.22
C GLU A 150 -13.48 8.75 -2.74
N GLU A 151 -14.53 9.17 -2.05
CA GLU A 151 -14.46 9.50 -0.62
C GLU A 151 -14.16 8.29 0.25
N ILE A 152 -14.67 7.10 -0.09
CA ILE A 152 -14.38 5.86 0.61
C ILE A 152 -12.88 5.54 0.45
N VAL A 153 -12.39 5.47 -0.78
CA VAL A 153 -10.97 5.18 -1.09
C VAL A 153 -10.06 6.19 -0.39
N ALA A 154 -10.43 7.47 -0.38
CA ALA A 154 -9.65 8.53 0.25
C ALA A 154 -9.45 8.34 1.77
N VAL A 155 -10.38 7.67 2.46
CA VAL A 155 -10.29 7.45 3.92
C VAL A 155 -9.93 6.02 4.28
N THR A 156 -10.19 5.01 3.45
CA THR A 156 -9.93 3.59 3.76
C THR A 156 -8.70 3.01 3.09
N ARG A 157 -8.19 3.64 2.02
CA ARG A 157 -7.08 3.11 1.21
C ARG A 157 -5.95 4.10 1.03
N ALA A 158 -6.24 5.31 0.59
CA ALA A 158 -5.23 6.32 0.31
C ALA A 158 -4.28 6.63 1.49
N PRO A 159 -4.71 6.58 2.77
CA PRO A 159 -3.78 6.74 3.90
C PRO A 159 -2.65 5.72 3.87
N PHE A 160 -2.93 4.46 3.52
CA PHE A 160 -1.91 3.40 3.43
C PHE A 160 -0.75 3.82 2.53
N TYR A 161 -1.06 4.24 1.30
CA TYR A 161 -0.06 4.65 0.32
C TYR A 161 0.66 5.94 0.72
N SER A 162 -0.06 6.89 1.33
CA SER A 162 0.56 8.10 1.87
C SER A 162 1.61 7.76 2.93
N TYR A 163 1.27 6.87 3.87
CA TYR A 163 2.16 6.46 4.93
C TYR A 163 3.35 5.61 4.44
N ALA A 164 3.18 4.79 3.40
CA ALA A 164 4.28 4.10 2.73
C ALA A 164 5.35 5.04 2.17
N PHE A 165 4.94 6.17 1.60
CA PHE A 165 5.87 7.17 1.09
C PHE A 165 6.45 8.00 2.24
N ARG A 166 5.62 8.43 3.19
CA ARG A 166 6.10 9.20 4.37
C ARG A 166 7.11 8.40 5.20
N SER A 167 6.96 7.09 5.31
CA SER A 167 7.93 6.26 6.04
C SER A 167 9.29 6.26 5.38
N ALA A 168 9.35 6.20 4.05
CA ALA A 168 10.60 6.34 3.30
C ALA A 168 11.24 7.72 3.53
N ALA A 169 10.46 8.81 3.46
CA ALA A 169 10.96 10.16 3.71
C ALA A 169 11.50 10.31 5.14
N GLN A 170 10.79 9.80 6.14
CA GLN A 170 11.25 9.85 7.53
C GLN A 170 12.55 9.06 7.73
N LEU A 171 12.66 7.85 7.16
CA LEU A 171 13.89 7.05 7.26
C LEU A 171 15.06 7.67 6.48
N LYS A 172 14.78 8.49 5.45
CA LYS A 172 15.80 9.27 4.74
C LYS A 172 16.28 10.48 5.56
N GLY A 173 15.51 10.92 6.55
CA GLY A 173 15.80 12.10 7.36
C GLY A 173 15.27 13.40 6.75
N PHE A 174 14.19 13.34 5.98
CA PHE A 174 13.52 14.54 5.47
C PHE A 174 12.79 15.29 6.60
N GLU A 175 12.72 16.61 6.46
CA GLU A 175 11.91 17.46 7.33
C GLU A 175 10.41 17.18 7.12
N ALA A 176 9.58 17.59 8.09
CA ALA A 176 8.14 17.28 8.08
C ALA A 176 7.42 17.75 6.80
N GLU A 177 7.81 18.90 6.25
CA GLU A 177 7.21 19.48 5.03
C GLU A 177 7.52 18.64 3.78
N ASP A 178 8.77 18.22 3.61
CA ASP A 178 9.20 17.36 2.51
C ASP A 178 8.60 15.95 2.63
N GLY A 179 8.52 15.44 3.86
CA GLY A 179 7.82 14.19 4.16
C GLY A 179 6.35 14.23 3.76
N GLU A 180 5.65 15.33 4.07
CA GLU A 180 4.26 15.54 3.68
C GLU A 180 4.09 15.65 2.15
N ALA A 181 5.01 16.33 1.47
CA ALA A 181 5.02 16.39 0.01
C ALA A 181 5.16 14.98 -0.61
N TYR A 182 6.06 14.15 -0.09
CA TYR A 182 6.21 12.78 -0.57
C TYR A 182 5.02 11.90 -0.22
N GLY A 183 4.40 12.13 0.95
CA GLY A 183 3.14 11.52 1.34
C GLY A 183 1.98 11.83 0.39
N LYS A 184 1.91 13.05 -0.16
CA LYS A 184 0.91 13.42 -1.18
C LYS A 184 1.12 12.70 -2.49
N LEU A 185 2.37 12.43 -2.89
CA LEU A 185 2.64 11.57 -4.05
C LEU A 185 2.06 10.17 -3.81
N GLY A 186 2.38 9.56 -2.65
CA GLY A 186 1.83 8.25 -2.27
C GLY A 186 0.30 8.24 -2.24
N HIS A 187 -0.32 9.26 -1.65
CA HIS A 187 -1.79 9.42 -1.63
C HIS A 187 -2.38 9.43 -3.05
N ASN A 188 -1.85 10.25 -3.96
CA ASN A 188 -2.36 10.35 -5.32
C ASN A 188 -2.18 9.04 -6.11
N LEU A 189 -1.03 8.37 -5.97
CA LEU A 189 -0.81 7.06 -6.60
C LEU A 189 -1.79 6.00 -6.05
N GLY A 190 -2.02 6.00 -4.73
CA GLY A 190 -2.98 5.11 -4.09
C GLY A 190 -4.41 5.34 -4.56
N MET A 191 -4.86 6.60 -4.58
CA MET A 191 -6.17 6.97 -5.12
C MET A 191 -6.33 6.50 -6.57
N ALA A 192 -5.34 6.76 -7.42
CA ALA A 192 -5.37 6.33 -8.81
C ALA A 192 -5.47 4.81 -8.96
N LEU A 193 -4.68 4.06 -8.19
CA LEU A 193 -4.63 2.61 -8.26
C LEU A 193 -5.97 1.96 -7.86
N GLU A 194 -6.52 2.38 -6.73
CA GLU A 194 -7.77 1.83 -6.18
C GLU A 194 -8.98 2.20 -7.04
N LEU A 195 -9.03 3.43 -7.54
CA LEU A 195 -10.09 3.86 -8.47
C LEU A 195 -10.00 3.12 -9.81
N LEU A 196 -8.77 2.89 -10.30
CA LEU A 196 -8.54 2.12 -11.52
C LEU A 196 -8.99 0.66 -11.36
N ASP A 197 -8.67 0.03 -10.24
CA ASP A 197 -9.11 -1.34 -9.91
C ASP A 197 -10.64 -1.45 -9.87
N ALA A 198 -11.31 -0.40 -9.38
CA ALA A 198 -12.77 -0.30 -9.36
C ALA A 198 -13.41 0.16 -10.70
N GLY A 199 -12.62 0.44 -11.74
CA GLY A 199 -13.11 0.87 -13.07
C GLY A 199 -13.48 2.36 -13.20
N HIS A 200 -13.13 3.19 -12.23
CA HIS A 200 -13.35 4.65 -12.22
C HIS A 200 -12.21 5.40 -12.93
N LEU A 201 -12.14 5.23 -14.26
CA LEU A 201 -10.99 5.68 -15.07
C LEU A 201 -10.78 7.21 -15.07
N ASN A 202 -11.85 8.00 -15.05
CA ASN A 202 -11.74 9.46 -15.11
C ASN A 202 -11.18 10.03 -13.80
N GLU A 203 -11.73 9.57 -12.68
CA GLU A 203 -11.29 9.94 -11.35
C GLU A 203 -9.84 9.46 -11.12
N ALA A 204 -9.52 8.23 -11.51
CA ALA A 204 -8.15 7.71 -11.46
C ALA A 204 -7.17 8.58 -12.26
N ALA A 205 -7.56 9.04 -13.46
CA ALA A 205 -6.74 9.91 -14.29
C ALA A 205 -6.43 11.26 -13.61
N ASP A 206 -7.39 11.86 -12.92
CA ASP A 206 -7.17 13.12 -12.19
C ASP A 206 -6.09 12.97 -11.10
N TYR A 207 -6.07 11.84 -10.40
CA TYR A 207 -5.04 11.55 -9.40
C TYR A 207 -3.67 11.23 -10.02
N LEU A 208 -3.62 10.55 -11.17
CA LEU A 208 -2.39 10.34 -11.91
C LEU A 208 -1.77 11.67 -12.39
N VAL A 209 -2.60 12.62 -12.84
CA VAL A 209 -2.13 13.97 -13.23
C VAL A 209 -1.51 14.68 -12.03
N LYS A 210 -2.13 14.60 -10.84
CA LYS A 210 -1.57 15.18 -9.61
C LYS A 210 -0.24 14.53 -9.21
N ALA A 211 -0.15 13.19 -9.27
CA ALA A 211 1.09 12.46 -8.99
C ALA A 211 2.20 12.84 -9.99
N ARG A 212 1.87 12.96 -11.27
CA ARG A 212 2.81 13.35 -12.33
C ARG A 212 3.32 14.77 -12.15
N ALA A 213 2.43 15.72 -11.86
CA ALA A 213 2.80 17.11 -11.60
C ALA A 213 3.79 17.24 -10.43
N TRP A 214 3.65 16.40 -9.39
CA TRP A 214 4.61 16.35 -8.30
C TRP A 214 6.00 15.86 -8.77
N LEU A 215 6.05 14.79 -9.56
CA LEU A 215 7.30 14.22 -10.08
C LEU A 215 8.01 15.19 -11.03
N ASP A 216 7.26 15.87 -11.91
CA ASP A 216 7.81 16.86 -12.83
C ASP A 216 8.29 18.11 -12.07
N GLY A 217 7.59 18.53 -11.00
CA GLY A 217 7.99 19.65 -10.15
C GLY A 217 9.27 19.42 -9.33
N GLN A 218 9.68 18.16 -9.13
CA GLN A 218 10.97 17.79 -8.54
C GLN A 218 12.10 17.69 -9.58
N ASN A 219 11.76 17.69 -10.87
CA ASN A 219 12.66 17.55 -12.01
C ASN A 219 12.60 18.85 -12.83
N ASP A 220 13.32 19.89 -12.42
CA ASP A 220 13.42 21.15 -13.18
C ASP A 220 14.31 21.01 -14.44
N GLN A 221 14.01 20.00 -15.26
CA GLN A 221 14.26 19.93 -16.70
C GLN A 221 12.93 19.57 -17.42
N VAL A 222 12.41 20.58 -18.11
CA VAL A 222 11.05 20.77 -18.64
C VAL A 222 10.71 19.90 -19.88
N LEU A 223 9.41 19.65 -20.17
CA LEU A 223 8.64 19.99 -21.41
C LEU A 223 7.51 18.96 -21.76
N PRO A 224 6.59 19.22 -22.71
CA PRO A 224 5.36 20.01 -22.59
C PRO A 224 4.10 19.22 -23.05
N GLY A 225 2.90 19.64 -22.61
CA GLY A 225 1.63 19.17 -23.19
C GLY A 225 0.79 18.30 -22.27
N ARG A 226 -0.52 18.28 -22.53
CA ARG A 226 -1.51 17.48 -21.80
C ARG A 226 -0.99 16.05 -21.65
N VAL A 227 -0.77 15.64 -20.40
CA VAL A 227 -0.44 14.26 -20.04
C VAL A 227 -1.56 13.37 -20.55
N ASP A 228 -1.25 12.45 -21.46
CA ASP A 228 -2.18 11.42 -21.91
C ASP A 228 -2.34 10.39 -20.78
N ALA A 229 -3.28 10.66 -19.89
CA ALA A 229 -3.58 9.80 -18.75
C ALA A 229 -3.92 8.36 -19.19
N MET A 230 -4.50 8.18 -20.38
CA MET A 230 -4.79 6.85 -20.92
C MET A 230 -3.50 6.10 -21.31
N GLY A 231 -2.49 6.79 -21.85
CA GLY A 231 -1.17 6.21 -22.11
C GLY A 231 -0.45 5.77 -20.84
N LEU A 232 -0.50 6.58 -19.78
CA LEU A 232 0.11 6.25 -18.49
C LEU A 232 -0.60 5.06 -17.80
N ILE A 233 -1.94 5.02 -17.84
CA ILE A 233 -2.72 3.89 -17.35
C ILE A 233 -2.37 2.61 -18.12
N GLN A 234 -2.18 2.69 -19.45
CA GLN A 234 -1.79 1.54 -20.27
C GLN A 234 -0.38 1.02 -19.94
N GLU A 235 0.58 1.89 -19.64
CA GLU A 235 1.92 1.49 -19.21
C GLU A 235 1.90 0.84 -17.82
N ILE A 236 1.23 1.44 -16.85
CA ILE A 236 1.05 0.88 -15.50
C ILE A 236 0.38 -0.50 -15.59
N GLN A 237 -0.70 -0.62 -16.37
CA GLN A 237 -1.38 -1.90 -16.57
C GLN A 237 -0.55 -2.93 -17.34
N ARG A 238 0.40 -2.51 -18.18
CA ARG A 238 1.30 -3.43 -18.89
C ARG A 238 2.36 -3.99 -17.95
N ASP A 239 2.91 -3.13 -17.09
CA ASP A 239 3.97 -3.51 -16.17
C ASP A 239 3.42 -4.32 -14.98
N LEU A 240 2.16 -4.10 -14.57
CA LEU A 240 1.45 -4.95 -13.59
C LEU A 240 0.97 -6.32 -14.14
N ARG A 241 1.06 -6.54 -15.45
CA ARG A 241 0.66 -7.80 -16.13
C ARG A 241 1.85 -8.66 -16.56
N ARG A 242 3.09 -8.23 -16.30
CA ARG A 242 4.33 -8.96 -16.56
C ARG A 242 4.89 -9.56 -15.27
#